data_AF-U6D6B1-F1
#
_entry.id   AF-U6D6B1-F1
#
_cell.length_a   1.000
_cell.length_b   1.000
_cell.length_c   1.000
_cell.angle_alpha   90.00
_cell.angle_beta   90.00
_cell.angle_gamma   90.00
#
_symmetry.space_group_name_H-M   'P 1'
#
loop_
_entity.id
_entity.type
_entity.pdbx_description
1 polymer ?
#
loop_
_entity_poly.entity_id
_entity_poly.type
_entity_poly.pdbx_seq_one_letter_code
_entity_poly.pdbx_strand_id
1 'polypeptide(L)'
;VMGCTEARRRCDRDSRCNLALSRYLTYCGKLFNGLRCTDECRTVIEDMLAVPKAALLNDCVCDGLERPICESVKENRARLCFGPELGNGPGSSGSDGGLDDYYDEDYDDEQRG
;
A
#
# COMPACT_ATOMS: atom_id res chain seq x y z
N VAL A 1 -2.39 23.68 8.22
CA VAL A 1 -2.12 22.36 7.58
C VAL A 1 -1.49 22.62 6.22
N MET A 2 -0.45 21.89 5.81
CA MET A 2 0.25 22.11 4.54
C MET A 2 -0.40 21.29 3.42
N GLY A 3 -0.62 21.88 2.24
CA GLY A 3 -1.11 21.17 1.06
C GLY A 3 -0.02 20.33 0.38
N CYS A 4 -0.40 19.20 -0.20
CA CYS A 4 0.55 18.27 -0.85
C CYS A 4 1.24 18.89 -2.06
N THR A 5 0.58 19.78 -2.78
CA THR A 5 1.16 20.54 -3.89
C THR A 5 2.36 21.37 -3.44
N GLU A 6 2.22 22.09 -2.32
CA GLU A 6 3.30 22.92 -1.77
C GLU A 6 4.39 22.06 -1.10
N ALA A 7 4.00 21.00 -0.38
CA ALA A 7 4.96 20.05 0.19
C ALA A 7 5.86 19.46 -0.90
N ARG A 8 5.29 19.10 -2.06
CA ARG A 8 6.04 18.56 -3.19
C ARG A 8 7.00 19.58 -3.78
N ARG A 9 6.55 20.82 -4.03
CA ARG A 9 7.43 21.91 -4.48
C ARG A 9 8.63 22.14 -3.57
N ARG A 10 8.45 22.05 -2.25
CA ARG A 10 9.54 22.18 -1.28
C ARG A 10 10.50 20.99 -1.31
N CYS A 11 9.96 19.79 -1.51
CA CYS A 11 10.75 18.57 -1.65
C CYS A 11 11.59 18.58 -2.94
N ASP A 12 11.01 19.02 -4.06
CA ASP A 12 11.69 19.05 -5.37
C ASP A 12 12.94 19.94 -5.35
N ARG A 13 12.91 21.02 -4.55
CA ARG A 13 14.03 21.97 -4.34
C ARG A 13 15.11 21.45 -3.39
N ASP A 14 14.89 20.30 -2.75
CA ASP A 14 15.83 19.69 -1.82
C ASP A 14 16.33 18.36 -2.40
N SER A 15 17.63 18.26 -2.69
CA SER A 15 18.19 17.10 -3.39
C SER A 15 17.95 15.78 -2.66
N ARG A 16 18.07 15.78 -1.33
CA ARG A 16 17.85 14.58 -0.50
C ARG A 16 16.37 14.19 -0.50
N CYS A 17 15.47 15.16 -0.38
CA CYS A 17 14.05 14.91 -0.45
C CYS A 17 13.60 14.42 -1.83
N ASN A 18 14.06 15.08 -2.90
CA ASN A 18 13.74 14.72 -4.27
C ASN A 18 14.21 13.28 -4.59
N LEU A 19 15.40 12.89 -4.14
CA LEU A 19 15.87 11.51 -4.25
C LEU A 19 14.96 10.51 -3.51
N ALA A 20 14.58 10.82 -2.26
CA ALA A 20 13.69 9.96 -1.48
C ALA A 20 12.30 9.84 -2.14
N LEU A 21 11.74 10.95 -2.64
CA LEU A 21 10.48 10.98 -3.36
C LEU A 21 10.56 10.18 -4.67
N SER A 22 11.65 10.31 -5.43
CA SER A 22 11.85 9.56 -6.67
C SER A 22 11.91 8.04 -6.44
N ARG A 23 12.60 7.61 -5.36
CA ARG A 23 12.60 6.21 -4.93
C ARG A 23 11.20 5.76 -4.53
N TYR A 24 10.47 6.56 -3.75
CA TYR A 24 9.08 6.26 -3.37
C TYR A 24 8.20 6.05 -4.59
N LEU A 25 8.26 6.94 -5.59
CA LEU A 25 7.48 6.81 -6.81
C LEU A 25 7.83 5.57 -7.64
N THR A 26 9.09 5.13 -7.60
CA THR A 26 9.58 3.97 -8.35
C THR A 26 9.21 2.65 -7.68
N TYR A 27 9.47 2.51 -6.38
CA TYR A 27 9.30 1.23 -5.68
C TYR A 27 7.86 0.99 -5.20
N CYS A 28 7.06 2.03 -5.03
CA CYS A 28 5.69 1.91 -4.53
C CYS A 28 4.61 1.91 -5.63
N GLY A 29 4.95 1.73 -6.91
CA GLY A 29 3.96 1.71 -7.99
C GLY A 29 2.83 0.68 -7.79
N LYS A 30 3.13 -0.51 -7.24
CA LYS A 30 2.11 -1.52 -6.92
C LYS A 30 1.16 -1.08 -5.79
N LEU A 31 1.68 -0.31 -4.84
CA LEU A 31 0.90 0.28 -3.75
C LEU A 31 -0.07 1.32 -4.29
N PHE A 32 0.39 2.19 -5.19
CA PHE A 32 -0.44 3.27 -5.75
C PHE A 32 -1.65 2.73 -6.51
N ASN A 33 -1.48 1.60 -7.20
CA ASN A 33 -2.54 0.90 -7.89
C ASN A 33 -3.42 0.03 -6.96
N GLY A 34 -3.19 0.06 -5.65
CA GLY A 34 -4.01 -0.67 -4.67
C GLY A 34 -3.77 -2.18 -4.61
N LEU A 35 -2.70 -2.69 -5.22
CA LEU A 35 -2.44 -4.14 -5.32
C LEU A 35 -1.85 -4.72 -4.02
N ARG A 36 -0.68 -4.23 -3.61
CA ARG A 36 0.01 -4.65 -2.37
C ARG A 36 1.11 -3.69 -1.97
N CYS A 37 1.45 -3.68 -0.68
CA CYS A 37 2.69 -3.09 -0.19
C CYS A 37 3.81 -4.13 -0.29
N THR A 38 4.85 -3.86 -1.09
CA THR A 38 6.02 -4.75 -1.16
C THR A 38 7.01 -4.39 -0.06
N ASP A 39 7.92 -5.31 0.27
CA ASP A 39 8.95 -5.05 1.27
C ASP A 39 9.88 -3.92 0.83
N GLU A 40 10.19 -3.81 -0.47
CA GLU A 40 10.98 -2.69 -1.01
C GLU A 40 10.25 -1.36 -0.85
N CYS A 41 8.94 -1.33 -1.10
CA CYS A 41 8.14 -0.13 -0.89
C CYS A 41 8.08 0.25 0.59
N ARG A 42 7.96 -0.72 1.50
CA ARG A 42 7.95 -0.49 2.95
C ARG A 42 9.26 0.15 3.42
N THR A 43 10.40 -0.42 3.03
CA THR A 43 11.73 0.15 3.32
C THR A 43 11.85 1.57 2.79
N VAL A 44 11.37 1.83 1.57
CA VAL A 44 11.43 3.18 0.99
C VAL A 44 10.52 4.17 1.72
N ILE A 45 9.38 3.74 2.24
CA ILE A 45 8.50 4.58 3.08
C ILE A 45 9.21 4.97 4.38
N GLU A 46 9.92 4.03 5.02
CA GLU A 46 10.70 4.28 6.23
C GLU A 46 11.85 5.26 5.97
N ASP A 47 12.61 5.05 4.89
CA ASP A 47 13.66 5.96 4.44
C ASP A 47 13.13 7.38 4.20
N MET A 48 11.94 7.48 3.58
CA MET A 48 11.29 8.75 3.29
C MET A 48 10.88 9.48 4.58
N LEU A 49 10.35 8.77 5.57
CA LEU A 49 9.98 9.34 6.87
C LEU A 49 11.20 9.86 7.64
N ALA A 50 12.39 9.30 7.42
CA ALA A 50 13.64 9.79 8.01
C ALA A 50 14.16 11.09 7.36
N VAL A 51 13.58 11.54 6.24
CA VAL A 51 13.93 12.81 5.58
C VAL A 51 12.90 13.89 5.96
N PRO A 52 13.27 14.94 6.73
CA PRO A 52 12.30 15.87 7.31
C PRO A 52 11.34 16.53 6.30
N LYS A 53 11.83 16.94 5.13
CA LYS A 53 10.99 17.53 4.08
C LYS A 53 10.09 16.50 3.39
N ALA A 54 10.49 15.23 3.36
CA ALA A 54 9.71 14.17 2.75
C ALA A 54 8.65 13.62 3.73
N ALA A 55 8.92 13.64 5.03
CA ALA A 55 7.90 13.37 6.05
C ALA A 55 6.67 14.29 5.90
N LEU A 56 6.87 15.56 5.52
CA LEU A 56 5.77 16.48 5.23
C LEU A 56 4.87 16.05 4.07
N LEU A 57 5.37 15.25 3.12
CA LEU A 57 4.56 14.67 2.04
C LEU A 57 3.63 13.56 2.54
N ASN A 58 3.97 12.90 3.63
CA ASN A 58 3.10 11.90 4.25
C ASN A 58 1.94 12.57 5.01
N ASP A 59 2.20 13.71 5.66
CA ASP A 59 1.23 14.41 6.52
C ASP A 59 0.45 15.54 5.84
N CYS A 60 0.78 15.87 4.59
CA CYS A 60 0.11 16.97 3.88
C CYS A 60 -1.39 16.72 3.69
N VAL A 61 -2.17 17.74 3.35
CA VAL A 61 -3.56 17.60 2.92
C VAL A 61 -3.60 17.52 1.40
N CYS A 62 -4.29 16.52 0.86
CA CYS A 62 -4.43 16.38 -0.59
C CYS A 62 -5.20 17.57 -1.16
N ASP A 63 -4.59 18.27 -2.12
CA ASP A 63 -5.09 19.49 -2.72
C ASP A 63 -4.81 19.52 -4.23
N GLY A 64 -5.37 20.51 -4.92
CA GLY A 64 -5.18 20.67 -6.37
C GLY A 64 -5.91 19.63 -7.22
N LEU A 65 -5.50 19.51 -8.49
CA LEU A 65 -6.14 18.64 -9.49
C LEU A 65 -5.89 17.15 -9.22
N GLU A 66 -4.77 16.81 -8.58
CA GLU A 66 -4.39 15.43 -8.26
C GLU A 66 -5.00 14.93 -6.95
N ARG A 67 -5.88 15.71 -6.31
CA ARG A 67 -6.49 15.38 -5.03
C ARG A 67 -7.08 13.96 -4.98
N PRO A 68 -7.89 13.49 -5.96
CA PRO A 68 -8.45 12.14 -5.90
C PRO A 68 -7.37 11.04 -5.91
N ILE A 69 -6.31 11.23 -6.71
CA ILE A 69 -5.19 10.28 -6.79
C ILE A 69 -4.40 10.29 -5.48
N CYS A 70 -4.14 11.48 -4.93
CA CYS A 70 -3.45 11.64 -3.64
C CYS A 70 -4.20 10.95 -2.50
N GLU A 71 -5.53 11.13 -2.42
CA GLU A 71 -6.36 10.51 -1.39
C GLU A 71 -6.33 8.98 -1.52
N SER A 72 -6.48 8.45 -2.74
CA SER A 72 -6.39 7.00 -3.00
C SER A 72 -5.03 6.41 -2.62
N VAL A 73 -3.92 7.09 -2.96
CA VAL A 73 -2.57 6.65 -2.58
C VAL A 73 -2.40 6.62 -1.06
N LYS A 74 -2.92 7.61 -0.35
CA LYS A 74 -2.86 7.65 1.12
C LYS A 74 -3.68 6.55 1.77
N GLU A 75 -4.88 6.30 1.26
CA GLU A 75 -5.73 5.21 1.71
C GLU A 75 -5.05 3.85 1.46
N ASN A 76 -4.53 3.63 0.25
CA ASN A 76 -3.79 2.42 -0.10
C ASN A 76 -2.58 2.23 0.83
N ARG A 77 -1.80 3.27 1.10
CA ARG A 77 -0.69 3.22 2.06
C ARG A 77 -1.15 2.79 3.45
N ALA A 78 -2.19 3.44 3.98
CA ALA A 78 -2.72 3.11 5.31
C ALA A 78 -3.21 1.67 5.39
N ARG A 79 -4.00 1.23 4.40
CA ARG A 79 -4.60 -0.11 4.36
C ARG A 79 -3.58 -1.22 4.09
N LEU A 80 -2.69 -1.02 3.12
CA LEU A 80 -1.80 -2.07 2.59
C LEU A 80 -0.43 -2.12 3.27
N CYS A 81 0.05 -1.03 3.87
CA CYS A 81 1.34 -1.02 4.58
C CYS A 81 1.21 -0.96 6.11
N PHE A 82 0.08 -0.49 6.66
CA PHE A 82 -0.12 -0.32 8.10
C PHE A 82 -1.47 -0.84 8.64
N GLY A 83 -2.28 -1.51 7.82
CA GLY A 83 -3.59 -2.04 8.21
C GLY A 83 -3.49 -3.29 9.09
N PRO A 84 -4.58 -3.64 9.79
CA PRO A 84 -4.63 -4.78 10.74
C PRO A 84 -4.35 -6.15 10.07
N GLU A 85 -4.47 -6.24 8.75
CA GLU A 85 -4.20 -7.46 7.96
C GLU A 85 -2.69 -7.75 7.78
N LEU A 86 -1.80 -6.88 8.26
CA LEU A 86 -0.34 -7.02 8.10
C LEU A 86 0.36 -7.61 9.32
N GLY A 87 -0.40 -8.27 10.21
CA GLY A 87 0.15 -9.25 11.15
C GLY A 87 0.84 -10.43 10.44
N ASN A 88 0.62 -10.61 9.13
CA ASN A 88 1.26 -11.63 8.31
C ASN A 88 2.09 -11.01 7.18
N GLY A 89 3.30 -10.57 7.48
CA GLY A 89 4.34 -10.42 6.45
C GLY A 89 4.87 -11.81 6.05
N PRO A 90 4.92 -12.18 4.76
CA PRO A 90 5.55 -13.43 4.36
C PRO A 90 7.07 -13.23 4.21
N GLY A 91 7.74 -13.24 5.36
CA GLY A 91 9.04 -13.87 5.50
C GLY A 91 8.88 -15.16 6.30
N SER A 92 8.08 -16.11 5.82
CA SER A 92 8.03 -17.47 6.40
C SER A 92 7.62 -18.48 5.33
N SER A 93 8.62 -19.18 4.81
CA SER A 93 8.47 -20.55 4.34
C SER A 93 8.02 -21.40 5.54
N GLY A 94 6.84 -22.00 5.45
CA GLY A 94 6.30 -22.91 6.45
C GLY A 94 5.14 -23.68 5.85
N SER A 95 5.45 -24.81 5.22
CA SER A 95 4.49 -25.86 4.94
C SER A 95 3.94 -26.36 6.26
N ASP A 96 2.62 -26.43 6.42
CA ASP A 96 1.95 -27.47 7.21
C ASP A 96 0.46 -27.49 6.86
N GLY A 97 -0.03 -28.70 6.55
CA GLY A 97 -1.36 -28.97 6.03
C GLY A 97 -2.45 -29.17 7.08
N GLY A 98 -3.66 -29.32 6.57
CA GLY A 98 -4.91 -29.68 7.24
C GLY A 98 -6.06 -29.13 6.38
N LEU A 99 -6.72 -29.89 5.51
CA LEU A 99 -7.58 -31.08 5.65
C LEU A 99 -8.96 -30.75 6.21
N ASP A 100 -9.92 -30.50 5.31
CA ASP A 100 -11.37 -30.68 5.45
C ASP A 100 -12.07 -30.06 4.22
N ASP A 101 -13.13 -30.57 3.61
CA ASP A 101 -13.77 -31.88 3.63
C ASP A 101 -14.61 -31.94 2.33
N TYR A 102 -14.65 -33.10 1.69
CA TYR A 102 -15.54 -33.37 0.55
C TYR A 102 -16.98 -33.47 1.06
N TYR A 103 -17.85 -32.54 0.66
CA TYR A 103 -19.30 -32.75 0.78
C TYR A 103 -19.80 -33.42 -0.49
N ASP A 104 -19.95 -34.74 -0.36
CA ASP A 104 -20.79 -35.59 -1.17
C ASP A 104 -22.25 -35.32 -0.74
N GLU A 105 -23.07 -34.79 -1.63
CA GLU A 105 -24.53 -34.78 -1.46
C GLU A 105 -25.15 -35.53 -2.66
N ASP A 106 -25.24 -36.84 -2.49
CA ASP A 106 -26.17 -37.72 -3.21
C ASP A 106 -27.60 -37.14 -3.15
N TYR A 107 -28.15 -36.81 -4.31
CA TYR A 107 -29.59 -36.70 -4.51
C TYR A 107 -29.98 -37.62 -5.68
N ASP A 108 -30.10 -38.90 -5.39
CA ASP A 108 -31.05 -39.79 -6.06
C ASP A 108 -32.46 -39.49 -5.50
N ASP A 109 -33.41 -39.09 -6.35
CA ASP A 109 -34.61 -39.90 -6.57
C ASP A 109 -35.39 -39.40 -7.79
N GLU A 110 -35.88 -40.39 -8.52
CA GLU A 110 -36.50 -40.37 -9.82
C GLU A 110 -37.95 -39.84 -9.82
N GLN A 111 -38.47 -39.68 -11.03
CA GLN A 111 -39.89 -39.60 -11.41
C GLN A 111 -40.62 -38.27 -11.24
N ARG A 112 -40.76 -37.58 -12.38
CA ARG A 112 -42.10 -37.18 -12.86
C ARG A 112 -42.18 -37.00 -14.38
N GLY A 113 -42.79 -38.02 -15.01
CA GLY A 113 -43.67 -37.99 -16.19
C GLY A 113 -43.45 -36.95 -17.29
#